data_AF-A0A847ASK5-F1
#
_entry.id   AF-A0A847ASK5-F1
#
_cell.length_a   1.000
_cell.length_b   1.000
_cell.length_c   1.000
_cell.angle_alpha   90.00
_cell.angle_beta   90.00
_cell.angle_gamma   90.00
#
_symmetry.space_group_name_H-M   'P 1'
#
loop_
_entity.id
_entity.type
_entity.pdbx_description
1 polymer ?
#
loop_
_entity_poly.entity_id
_entity_poly.type
_entity_poly.pdbx_seq_one_letter_code
_entity_poly.pdbx_strand_id
1 'polypeptide(L)'
;MKKKWFLIWLIPISIILTIFAKSNLSYAEYYSVNIYPFFVNTVGAFSLKSNESATELIIFALLLTITILTIVTIIESIKYKTLKYIKKYILGFLSLFSVMYFLFVLFCGINYYRYEFTHYSGLEIKNSSKEELIDLCEVLIDDANGYRSKLSNNDLGTAELFDNNYYGTAERSKNAMNKLSEEYQILKGNYSAPKAVRQSKVMSYLGITGMFFPFTFEANVNVHIPPYQIPSVMLHELVHLRGFMREDEANFIAYLAGIKSGYDDFYYSSTMSALSYSMNA
;
A
#
# COMPACT_ATOMS: atom_id res chain seq x y z
N MET A 1 30.76 -9.42 19.57
CA MET A 1 30.77 -8.26 18.64
C MET A 1 30.94 -8.63 17.16
N LYS A 2 31.69 -9.67 16.78
CA LYS A 2 31.83 -10.09 15.36
C LYS A 2 30.52 -10.57 14.69
N LYS A 3 29.58 -11.09 15.47
CA LYS A 3 28.30 -11.67 14.98
C LYS A 3 27.24 -10.67 14.52
N LYS A 4 27.43 -9.35 14.52
CA LYS A 4 26.39 -8.41 13.99
C LYS A 4 26.72 -7.88 12.60
N TRP A 5 28.01 -7.90 12.22
CA TRP A 5 28.49 -7.45 10.92
C TRP A 5 28.01 -8.30 9.74
N PHE A 6 27.73 -9.58 9.98
CA PHE A 6 27.27 -10.46 8.91
C PHE A 6 25.94 -9.99 8.31
N LEU A 7 25.11 -9.27 9.09
CA LEU A 7 23.83 -8.74 8.61
C LEU A 7 24.01 -7.71 7.51
N ILE A 8 25.17 -7.03 7.42
CA ILE A 8 25.46 -6.05 6.37
C ILE A 8 25.52 -6.73 4.99
N TRP A 9 25.86 -8.02 4.93
CA TRP A 9 25.83 -8.79 3.68
C TRP A 9 24.43 -8.96 3.10
N LEU A 10 23.37 -8.65 3.85
CA LEU A 10 22.02 -8.65 3.30
C LEU A 10 21.83 -7.54 2.25
N ILE A 11 22.59 -6.43 2.28
CA ILE A 11 22.55 -5.41 1.22
C ILE A 11 22.94 -5.99 -0.15
N PRO A 12 24.14 -6.55 -0.36
CA PRO A 12 24.50 -7.11 -1.66
C PRO A 12 23.60 -8.29 -2.06
N ILE A 13 23.12 -9.10 -1.09
CA ILE A 13 22.14 -10.15 -1.38
C ILE A 13 20.83 -9.54 -1.92
N SER A 14 20.33 -8.47 -1.31
CA SER A 14 19.12 -7.76 -1.75
C SER A 14 19.26 -7.19 -3.15
N ILE A 15 20.44 -6.61 -3.46
CA ILE A 15 20.76 -6.11 -4.80
C ILE A 15 20.76 -7.24 -5.81
N ILE A 16 21.42 -8.37 -5.50
CA ILE A 16 21.46 -9.55 -6.38
C ILE A 16 20.04 -10.09 -6.62
N LEU A 17 19.21 -10.23 -5.57
CA LEU A 17 17.83 -10.68 -5.68
C LEU A 17 16.99 -9.75 -6.57
N THR A 18 17.16 -8.44 -6.41
CA THR A 18 16.45 -7.43 -7.20
C THR A 18 16.85 -7.50 -8.68
N ILE A 19 18.16 -7.57 -8.97
CA ILE A 19 18.67 -7.70 -10.35
C ILE A 19 18.20 -9.02 -10.98
N PHE A 20 18.22 -10.10 -10.21
CA PHE A 20 17.76 -11.41 -10.67
C PHE A 20 16.27 -11.40 -11.01
N ALA A 21 15.42 -10.88 -10.12
CA ALA A 21 13.99 -10.73 -10.38
C ALA A 21 13.71 -9.86 -11.61
N LYS A 22 14.40 -8.72 -11.74
CA LYS A 22 14.30 -7.83 -12.90
C LYS A 22 14.68 -8.52 -14.21
N SER A 23 15.70 -9.37 -14.19
CA SER A 23 16.20 -10.06 -15.38
C SER A 23 15.45 -11.35 -15.70
N ASN A 24 14.57 -11.81 -14.80
CA ASN A 24 13.86 -13.08 -14.91
C ASN A 24 12.41 -12.92 -14.45
N LEU A 25 11.58 -12.35 -15.31
CA LEU A 25 10.17 -12.05 -15.00
C LEU A 25 9.39 -13.33 -14.63
N SER A 26 9.68 -14.48 -15.25
CA SER A 26 9.05 -15.75 -14.88
C SER A 26 9.38 -16.18 -13.45
N TYR A 27 10.58 -15.89 -12.95
CA TYR A 27 10.90 -16.11 -11.55
C TYR A 27 10.18 -15.12 -10.63
N ALA A 28 10.16 -13.83 -10.99
CA ALA A 28 9.43 -12.83 -10.20
C ALA A 28 7.94 -13.19 -10.11
N GLU A 29 7.35 -13.64 -11.20
CA GLU A 29 5.98 -14.16 -11.25
C GLU A 29 5.79 -15.40 -10.38
N TYR A 30 6.67 -16.40 -10.52
CA TYR A 30 6.64 -17.60 -9.68
C TYR A 30 6.71 -17.24 -8.19
N TYR A 31 7.58 -16.29 -7.83
CA TYR A 31 7.69 -15.76 -6.47
C TYR A 31 6.38 -15.12 -6.02
N SER A 32 5.81 -14.21 -6.81
CA SER A 32 4.56 -13.51 -6.49
C SER A 32 3.37 -14.43 -6.31
N VAL A 33 3.28 -15.52 -7.07
CA VAL A 33 2.17 -16.48 -7.00
C VAL A 33 2.35 -17.53 -5.91
N ASN A 34 3.58 -18.02 -5.69
CA ASN A 34 3.80 -19.21 -4.85
C ASN A 34 4.46 -18.91 -3.50
N ILE A 35 5.30 -17.88 -3.43
CA ILE A 35 6.09 -17.57 -2.22
C ILE A 35 5.51 -16.36 -1.50
N TYR A 36 5.18 -15.30 -2.22
CA TYR A 36 4.64 -14.07 -1.63
C TYR A 36 3.37 -14.31 -0.78
N PRO A 37 2.39 -15.14 -1.20
CA PRO A 37 1.20 -15.39 -0.39
C PRO A 37 1.51 -16.10 0.93
N PHE A 38 2.61 -16.84 1.04
CA PHE A 38 3.04 -17.41 2.31
C PHE A 38 3.37 -16.30 3.31
N PHE A 39 4.08 -15.24 2.91
CA PHE A 39 4.38 -14.11 3.80
C PHE A 39 3.12 -13.34 4.19
N VAL A 40 2.22 -13.09 3.24
CA VAL A 40 0.94 -12.43 3.54
C VAL A 40 0.13 -13.24 4.56
N ASN A 41 0.04 -14.56 4.39
CA ASN A 41 -0.74 -15.43 5.28
C ASN A 41 -0.03 -15.79 6.61
N THR A 42 1.25 -15.46 6.79
CA THR A 42 1.99 -15.75 8.02
C THR A 42 2.31 -14.47 8.79
N VAL A 43 3.02 -13.53 8.17
CA VAL A 43 3.35 -12.23 8.77
C VAL A 43 2.08 -11.37 8.85
N GLY A 44 1.30 -11.29 7.78
CA GLY A 44 0.04 -10.53 7.75
C GLY A 44 -1.08 -11.13 8.62
N ALA A 45 -0.97 -12.40 9.03
CA ALA A 45 -1.95 -13.01 9.93
C ALA A 45 -2.00 -12.36 11.32
N PHE A 46 -0.93 -11.71 11.76
CA PHE A 46 -0.96 -10.91 12.99
C PHE A 46 -1.83 -9.66 12.83
N SER A 47 -1.78 -9.02 11.66
CA SER A 47 -2.59 -7.85 11.33
C SER A 47 -4.07 -8.17 11.07
N LEU A 48 -4.43 -9.43 10.81
CA LEU A 48 -5.82 -9.87 10.75
C LEU A 48 -6.54 -9.81 12.11
N LYS A 49 -5.80 -9.86 13.23
CA LYS A 49 -6.39 -9.96 14.58
C LYS A 49 -6.71 -8.63 15.25
N SER A 50 -6.21 -7.52 14.69
CA SER A 50 -6.34 -6.18 15.25
C SER A 50 -7.02 -5.27 14.26
N ASN A 51 -7.88 -4.36 14.72
CA ASN A 51 -8.41 -3.27 13.90
C ASN A 51 -7.51 -2.02 13.90
N GLU A 52 -6.50 -2.03 14.77
CA GLU A 52 -5.51 -0.95 14.91
C GLU A 52 -4.31 -1.18 14.01
N SER A 53 -3.77 -0.09 13.46
CA SER A 53 -2.54 -0.08 12.65
C SER A 53 -1.32 -0.42 13.51
N ALA A 54 -0.69 -1.58 13.27
CA ALA A 54 0.62 -1.88 13.86
C ALA A 54 1.73 -0.98 13.27
N THR A 55 1.53 -0.52 12.03
CA THR A 55 2.43 0.38 11.31
C THR A 55 2.75 1.64 12.12
N GLU A 56 1.75 2.32 12.68
CA GLU A 56 1.98 3.52 13.52
C GLU A 56 2.85 3.22 14.74
N LEU A 57 2.54 2.13 15.45
CA LEU A 57 3.28 1.72 16.65
C LEU A 57 4.74 1.39 16.31
N ILE A 58 4.98 0.70 15.20
CA ILE A 58 6.32 0.36 14.71
C ILE A 58 7.11 1.62 14.37
N ILE A 59 6.51 2.57 13.65
CA ILE A 59 7.17 3.83 13.28
C ILE A 59 7.52 4.63 14.54
N PHE A 60 6.59 4.77 15.49
CA PHE A 60 6.86 5.48 16.74
C PHE A 60 7.94 4.81 17.58
N ALA A 61 7.89 3.49 17.73
CA ALA A 61 8.90 2.73 18.45
C ALA A 61 10.28 2.85 17.79
N LEU A 62 10.35 2.84 16.45
CA LEU A 62 11.59 3.00 15.70
C LEU A 62 12.18 4.41 15.89
N LEU A 63 11.36 5.46 15.76
CA LEU A 63 11.81 6.85 15.96
C LEU A 63 12.28 7.10 17.39
N LEU A 64 11.55 6.59 18.39
CA LEU A 64 11.94 6.69 19.79
C LEU A 64 13.26 5.97 20.05
N THR A 65 13.40 4.74 19.53
CA THR A 65 14.63 3.94 19.68
C THR A 65 15.83 4.66 19.05
N ILE A 66 15.69 5.17 17.82
CA ILE A 66 16.75 5.91 17.12
C ILE A 66 17.13 7.16 17.93
N THR A 67 16.16 7.90 18.45
CA THR A 67 16.40 9.11 19.26
C THR A 67 17.18 8.79 20.52
N ILE A 68 16.74 7.80 21.30
CA ILE A 68 17.42 7.36 22.54
C ILE A 68 18.84 6.89 22.23
N LEU A 69 19.01 6.02 21.23
CA LEU A 69 20.32 5.49 20.87
C LEU A 69 21.27 6.59 20.38
N THR A 70 20.76 7.60 19.67
CA THR A 70 21.53 8.77 19.24
C THR A 70 22.01 9.56 20.46
N ILE A 71 21.11 9.91 21.38
CA ILE A 71 21.45 10.67 22.60
C ILE A 71 22.48 9.91 23.44
N VAL A 72 22.26 8.62 23.71
CA VAL A 72 23.21 7.78 24.47
C VAL A 72 24.56 7.74 23.78
N THR A 73 24.59 7.59 22.45
CA THR A 73 25.84 7.57 21.68
C THR A 73 26.60 8.88 21.81
N ILE A 74 25.92 10.03 21.73
CA ILE A 74 26.53 11.35 21.88
C ILE A 74 27.11 11.51 23.29
N ILE A 75 26.33 11.22 24.34
CA ILE A 75 26.76 11.34 25.74
C ILE A 75 28.00 10.49 26.02
N GLU A 76 27.97 9.21 25.61
CA GLU A 76 29.07 8.28 25.84
C GLU A 76 30.33 8.68 25.04
N SER A 77 30.16 9.16 23.81
CA SER A 77 31.29 9.62 22.97
C SER A 77 31.99 10.83 23.58
N ILE A 78 31.22 11.78 24.14
CA ILE A 78 31.75 12.97 24.82
C ILE A 78 32.40 12.58 26.15
N LYS A 79 31.70 11.81 26.99
CA LYS A 79 32.18 11.39 28.33
C LYS A 79 33.50 10.64 28.28
N TYR A 80 33.61 9.69 27.36
CA TYR A 80 34.81 8.85 27.22
C TYR A 80 35.79 9.37 26.15
N LYS A 81 35.51 10.52 25.54
CA LYS A 81 36.33 11.18 24.49
C LYS A 81 36.78 10.19 23.40
N THR A 82 35.86 9.35 22.93
CA THR A 82 36.17 8.27 21.98
C THR A 82 35.11 8.14 20.90
N LEU A 83 35.55 7.88 19.66
CA LEU A 83 34.66 7.62 18.52
C LEU A 83 34.11 6.19 18.47
N LYS A 84 34.50 5.34 19.43
CA LYS A 84 34.08 3.92 19.47
C LYS A 84 32.56 3.77 19.49
N TYR A 85 31.85 4.62 20.23
CA TYR A 85 30.39 4.57 20.34
C TYR A 85 29.72 5.01 19.03
N ILE A 86 30.21 6.10 18.41
CA ILE A 86 29.75 6.54 17.09
C ILE A 86 29.92 5.44 16.05
N LYS A 87 31.12 4.81 15.99
CA LYS A 87 31.38 3.68 15.09
C LYS A 87 30.37 2.57 15.33
N LYS A 88 30.13 2.16 16.58
CA LYS A 88 29.15 1.12 16.93
C LYS A 88 27.72 1.51 16.53
N TYR A 89 27.33 2.77 16.68
CA TYR A 89 26.02 3.29 16.33
C TYR A 89 25.77 3.26 14.82
N ILE A 90 26.66 3.86 14.02
CA ILE A 90 26.59 3.86 12.54
C ILE A 90 26.43 2.43 12.02
N LEU A 91 27.23 1.56 12.58
CA LEU A 91 27.28 0.17 12.20
C LEU A 91 26.04 -0.64 12.62
N GLY A 92 25.45 -0.32 13.78
CA GLY A 92 24.15 -0.84 14.19
C GLY A 92 23.04 -0.37 13.27
N PHE A 93 23.04 0.92 12.91
CA PHE A 93 22.11 1.50 11.95
C PHE A 93 22.25 0.85 10.56
N LEU A 94 23.47 0.66 10.07
CA LEU A 94 23.73 -0.02 8.80
C LEU A 94 23.23 -1.48 8.83
N SER A 95 23.39 -2.18 9.97
CA SER A 95 22.86 -3.54 10.12
C SER A 95 21.32 -3.56 10.12
N LEU A 96 20.68 -2.60 10.79
CA LEU A 96 19.23 -2.45 10.80
C LEU A 96 18.71 -2.13 9.39
N PHE A 97 19.30 -1.15 8.71
CA PHE A 97 18.97 -0.79 7.34
C PHE A 97 19.13 -2.00 6.40
N SER A 98 20.23 -2.76 6.53
CA SER A 98 20.47 -3.95 5.73
C SER A 98 19.37 -5.01 5.88
N VAL A 99 18.90 -5.25 7.12
CA VAL A 99 17.77 -6.15 7.37
C VAL A 99 16.47 -5.58 6.81
N MET A 100 16.18 -4.30 7.05
CA MET A 100 14.96 -3.66 6.54
C MET A 100 14.91 -3.66 5.01
N TYR A 101 16.01 -3.37 4.34
CA TYR A 101 16.08 -3.39 2.88
C TYR A 101 15.89 -4.79 2.33
N PHE A 102 16.49 -5.81 2.95
CA PHE A 102 16.29 -7.20 2.57
C PHE A 102 14.85 -7.66 2.74
N LEU A 103 14.23 -7.34 3.89
CA LEU A 103 12.82 -7.63 4.12
C LEU A 103 11.92 -6.86 3.16
N PHE A 104 12.25 -5.61 2.80
CA PHE A 104 11.53 -4.86 1.78
C PHE A 104 11.62 -5.55 0.42
N VAL A 105 12.80 -6.00 -0.01
CA VAL A 105 12.96 -6.73 -1.29
C VAL A 105 12.12 -8.00 -1.30
N LEU A 106 12.11 -8.77 -0.21
CA LEU A 106 11.28 -9.97 -0.10
C LEU A 106 9.78 -9.63 -0.04
N PHE A 107 9.35 -8.76 0.85
CA PHE A 107 7.93 -8.51 1.12
C PHE A 107 7.28 -7.53 0.14
N CYS A 108 8.04 -6.95 -0.78
CA CYS A 108 7.51 -5.95 -1.71
C CYS A 108 8.33 -5.89 -3.01
N GLY A 109 9.65 -5.69 -2.91
CA GLY A 109 10.50 -5.33 -4.05
C GLY A 109 10.47 -6.28 -5.24
N ILE A 110 10.45 -7.60 -5.02
CA ILE A 110 10.38 -8.59 -6.12
C ILE A 110 9.08 -8.45 -6.92
N ASN A 111 7.96 -8.11 -6.25
CA ASN A 111 6.65 -7.97 -6.89
C ASN A 111 6.58 -6.80 -7.88
N TYR A 112 7.54 -5.88 -7.91
CA TYR A 112 7.60 -4.86 -8.97
C TYR A 112 7.97 -5.43 -10.35
N TYR A 113 8.45 -6.67 -10.41
CA TYR A 113 8.89 -7.32 -11.65
C TYR A 113 8.02 -8.50 -12.08
N ARG A 114 6.90 -8.72 -11.39
CA ARG A 114 5.89 -9.70 -11.81
C ARG A 114 5.22 -9.28 -13.12
N TYR A 115 4.41 -10.18 -13.69
CA TYR A 115 3.56 -9.83 -14.82
C TYR A 115 2.53 -8.78 -14.46
N GLU A 116 2.35 -7.83 -15.37
CA GLU A 116 1.35 -6.77 -15.24
C GLU A 116 -0.07 -7.35 -15.25
N PHE A 117 -1.03 -6.61 -14.71
CA PHE A 117 -2.42 -7.00 -14.61
C PHE A 117 -3.04 -7.30 -15.98
N THR A 118 -2.58 -6.59 -17.03
CA THR A 118 -2.94 -6.81 -18.43
C THR A 118 -2.69 -8.24 -18.91
N HIS A 119 -1.65 -8.91 -18.37
CA HIS A 119 -1.40 -10.32 -18.64
C HIS A 119 -2.56 -11.23 -18.20
N TYR A 120 -3.22 -10.90 -17.09
CA TYR A 120 -4.31 -11.71 -16.55
C TYR A 120 -5.69 -11.24 -17.00
N SER A 121 -5.86 -9.94 -17.24
CA SER A 121 -7.14 -9.39 -17.66
C SER A 121 -7.40 -9.56 -19.15
N GLY A 122 -6.35 -9.79 -19.95
CA GLY A 122 -6.45 -9.85 -21.41
C GLY A 122 -6.67 -8.49 -22.06
N LEU A 123 -6.55 -7.40 -21.30
CA LEU A 123 -6.64 -6.04 -21.82
C LEU A 123 -5.35 -5.65 -22.54
N GLU A 124 -5.49 -5.09 -23.73
CA GLU A 124 -4.37 -4.58 -24.52
C GLU A 124 -4.12 -3.10 -24.19
N ILE A 125 -2.89 -2.75 -23.83
CA ILE A 125 -2.48 -1.36 -23.67
C ILE A 125 -2.28 -0.76 -25.07
N LYS A 126 -2.97 0.35 -25.34
CA LYS A 126 -2.89 1.11 -26.60
C LYS A 126 -2.62 2.57 -26.31
N ASN A 127 -1.99 3.26 -27.25
CA ASN A 127 -1.91 4.71 -27.20
C ASN A 127 -3.32 5.28 -27.40
N SER A 128 -3.70 6.23 -26.55
CA SER A 128 -4.95 6.95 -26.68
C SER A 128 -4.74 8.32 -27.31
N SER A 129 -5.68 8.75 -28.16
CA SER A 129 -5.70 10.13 -28.67
C SER A 129 -6.20 11.10 -27.59
N LYS A 130 -6.00 12.40 -27.83
CA LYS A 130 -6.54 13.44 -26.95
C LYS A 130 -8.07 13.40 -26.90
N GLU A 131 -8.69 13.13 -28.05
CA GLU A 131 -10.14 13.01 -28.19
C GLU A 131 -10.67 11.83 -27.37
N GLU A 132 -10.03 10.66 -27.43
CA GLU A 132 -10.41 9.51 -26.59
C GLU A 132 -10.29 9.81 -25.08
N LEU A 133 -9.28 10.60 -24.68
CA LEU A 133 -9.14 11.04 -23.28
C LEU A 133 -10.25 12.01 -22.86
N ILE A 134 -10.67 12.92 -23.75
CA ILE A 134 -11.80 13.83 -23.52
C ILE A 134 -13.08 13.02 -23.37
N ASP A 135 -13.35 12.10 -24.31
CA ASP A 135 -14.53 11.23 -24.28
C ASP A 135 -14.59 10.40 -22.99
N LEU A 136 -13.45 9.85 -22.55
CA LEU A 136 -13.35 9.15 -21.27
C LEU A 136 -13.70 10.07 -20.09
N CYS A 137 -13.16 11.30 -20.07
CA CYS A 137 -13.47 12.25 -19.00
C CYS A 137 -14.96 12.60 -18.97
N GLU A 138 -15.61 12.79 -20.11
CA GLU A 138 -17.05 13.05 -20.20
C GLU A 138 -17.86 11.88 -19.63
N VAL A 139 -17.53 10.64 -20.00
CA VAL A 139 -18.18 9.44 -19.45
C VAL A 139 -18.00 9.37 -17.93
N LEU A 140 -16.78 9.59 -17.43
CA LEU A 140 -16.50 9.54 -16.00
C LEU A 140 -17.19 10.67 -15.22
N ILE A 141 -17.36 11.85 -15.82
CA ILE A 141 -18.12 12.97 -15.25
C ILE A 141 -19.60 12.60 -15.13
N ASP A 142 -20.19 12.03 -16.18
CA ASP A 142 -21.58 11.63 -16.19
C ASP A 142 -21.85 10.50 -15.17
N ASP A 143 -20.98 9.50 -15.12
CA ASP A 143 -21.03 8.45 -14.11
C ASP A 143 -20.91 9.02 -12.69
N ALA A 144 -19.92 9.90 -12.46
CA ALA A 144 -19.71 10.52 -11.17
C ALA A 144 -20.95 11.31 -10.72
N ASN A 145 -21.54 12.12 -11.60
CA ASN A 145 -22.76 12.87 -11.32
C ASN A 145 -23.95 11.95 -11.05
N GLY A 146 -24.10 10.89 -11.83
CA GLY A 146 -25.15 9.89 -11.67
C GLY A 146 -25.10 9.21 -10.30
N TYR A 147 -23.93 8.71 -9.89
CA TYR A 147 -23.78 8.08 -8.57
C TYR A 147 -23.81 9.10 -7.43
N ARG A 148 -23.25 10.31 -7.63
CA ARG A 148 -23.31 11.40 -6.65
C ARG A 148 -24.73 11.72 -6.22
N SER A 149 -25.68 11.69 -7.17
CA SER A 149 -27.10 11.98 -6.93
C SER A 149 -27.81 10.98 -6.00
N LYS A 150 -27.23 9.78 -5.82
CA LYS A 150 -27.77 8.71 -4.97
C LYS A 150 -27.25 8.75 -3.53
N LEU A 151 -26.24 9.58 -3.25
CA LEU A 151 -25.54 9.61 -1.97
C LEU A 151 -26.02 10.74 -1.08
N SER A 152 -26.05 10.49 0.24
CA SER A 152 -26.27 11.53 1.25
C SER A 152 -25.06 12.45 1.38
N ASN A 153 -25.31 13.65 1.91
CA ASN A 153 -24.29 14.67 2.11
C ASN A 153 -24.10 14.91 3.60
N ASN A 154 -22.86 15.16 3.99
CA ASN A 154 -22.59 15.75 5.29
C ASN A 154 -22.93 17.24 5.28
N ASP A 155 -22.82 17.87 6.45
CA ASP A 155 -23.07 19.31 6.65
C ASP A 155 -22.18 20.22 5.77
N LEU A 156 -21.08 19.69 5.22
CA LEU A 156 -20.15 20.38 4.33
C LEU A 156 -20.43 20.11 2.84
N GLY A 157 -21.52 19.41 2.49
CA GLY A 157 -21.90 19.08 1.12
C GLY A 157 -21.08 17.95 0.47
N THR A 158 -20.23 17.26 1.25
CA THR A 158 -19.44 16.12 0.79
C THR A 158 -20.26 14.84 0.88
N ALA A 159 -20.14 13.96 -0.12
CA ALA A 159 -20.79 12.65 -0.06
C ALA A 159 -20.27 11.84 1.14
N GLU A 160 -21.18 11.32 1.95
CA GLU A 160 -20.85 10.52 3.13
C GLU A 160 -20.59 9.06 2.78
N LEU A 161 -19.91 8.36 3.70
CA LEU A 161 -19.84 6.91 3.66
C LEU A 161 -21.21 6.32 4.00
N PHE A 162 -21.64 5.30 3.27
CA PHE A 162 -22.93 4.67 3.51
C PHE A 162 -23.07 4.11 4.94
N ASP A 163 -22.00 3.52 5.50
CA ASP A 163 -22.09 2.81 6.78
C ASP A 163 -22.07 3.73 8.03
N ASN A 164 -22.02 5.06 7.87
CA ASN A 164 -21.78 6.04 8.95
C ASN A 164 -20.53 5.75 9.82
N ASN A 165 -19.73 4.73 9.48
CA ASN A 165 -18.54 4.31 10.22
C ASN A 165 -17.51 3.67 9.29
N TYR A 166 -16.24 3.90 9.61
CA TYR A 166 -15.10 3.44 8.83
C TYR A 166 -15.03 1.90 8.70
N TYR A 167 -15.33 1.17 9.77
CA TYR A 167 -15.14 -0.28 9.83
C TYR A 167 -16.10 -1.04 8.91
N GLY A 168 -17.34 -0.56 8.76
CA GLY A 168 -18.29 -1.10 7.78
C GLY A 168 -17.78 -0.95 6.34
N THR A 169 -17.22 0.22 6.03
CA THR A 169 -16.62 0.49 4.71
C THR A 169 -15.39 -0.39 4.49
N ALA A 170 -14.56 -0.59 5.52
CA ALA A 170 -13.41 -1.49 5.48
C ALA A 170 -13.82 -2.95 5.19
N GLU A 171 -14.93 -3.43 5.76
CA GLU A 171 -15.46 -4.77 5.44
C GLU A 171 -16.05 -4.85 4.02
N ARG A 172 -16.78 -3.82 3.57
CA ARG A 172 -17.28 -3.76 2.18
C ARG A 172 -16.16 -3.70 1.14
N SER A 173 -15.03 -3.06 1.45
CA SER A 173 -13.86 -3.06 0.54
C SER A 173 -13.27 -4.46 0.35
N LYS A 174 -13.18 -5.27 1.41
CA LYS A 174 -12.79 -6.68 1.30
C LYS A 174 -13.78 -7.45 0.43
N ASN A 175 -15.09 -7.24 0.62
CA ASN A 175 -16.12 -7.91 -0.16
C ASN A 175 -16.03 -7.52 -1.65
N ALA A 176 -15.79 -6.26 -1.96
CA ALA A 176 -15.58 -5.79 -3.34
C ALA A 176 -14.36 -6.44 -3.99
N MET A 177 -13.23 -6.54 -3.27
CA MET A 177 -12.04 -7.24 -3.76
C MET A 177 -12.29 -8.75 -3.96
N ASN A 178 -12.99 -9.40 -3.02
CA ASN A 178 -13.36 -10.81 -3.13
C ASN A 178 -14.26 -11.04 -4.35
N LYS A 179 -15.24 -10.17 -4.59
CA LYS A 179 -16.11 -10.22 -5.76
C LYS A 179 -15.32 -10.03 -7.06
N LEU A 180 -14.41 -9.07 -7.12
CA LEU A 180 -13.54 -8.90 -8.29
C LEU A 180 -12.67 -10.14 -8.55
N SER A 181 -12.24 -10.84 -7.49
CA SER A 181 -11.45 -12.07 -7.63
C SER A 181 -12.20 -13.26 -8.22
N GLU A 182 -13.54 -13.21 -8.28
CA GLU A 182 -14.35 -14.21 -9.00
C GLU A 182 -14.08 -14.15 -10.51
N GLU A 183 -13.89 -12.94 -11.05
CA GLU A 183 -13.53 -12.71 -12.46
C GLU A 183 -12.02 -12.84 -12.68
N TYR A 184 -11.21 -12.23 -11.82
CA TYR A 184 -9.75 -12.25 -11.92
C TYR A 184 -9.14 -13.10 -10.79
N GLN A 185 -9.02 -14.41 -11.01
CA GLN A 185 -8.56 -15.38 -10.01
C GLN A 185 -7.18 -15.08 -9.41
N ILE A 186 -6.32 -14.32 -10.12
CA ILE A 186 -5.02 -13.86 -9.60
C ILE A 186 -5.16 -12.95 -8.37
N LEU A 187 -6.31 -12.30 -8.20
CA LEU A 187 -6.61 -11.46 -7.04
C LEU A 187 -7.15 -12.27 -5.86
N LYS A 188 -7.38 -13.58 -5.99
CA LYS A 188 -7.91 -14.39 -4.89
C LYS A 188 -6.93 -14.41 -3.71
N GLY A 189 -7.46 -14.25 -2.50
CA GLY A 189 -6.67 -14.32 -1.28
C GLY A 189 -7.39 -13.79 -0.06
N ASN A 190 -6.71 -13.85 1.09
CA ASN A 190 -7.23 -13.26 2.32
C ASN A 190 -6.89 -11.77 2.35
N TYR A 191 -7.92 -10.93 2.43
CA TYR A 191 -7.77 -9.49 2.64
C TYR A 191 -7.98 -9.15 4.10
N SER A 192 -6.99 -8.49 4.72
CA SER A 192 -7.18 -7.85 6.02
C SER A 192 -7.99 -6.57 5.86
N ALA A 193 -8.93 -6.30 6.77
CA ALA A 193 -9.63 -5.02 6.76
C ALA A 193 -8.63 -3.86 6.82
N PRO A 194 -8.72 -2.87 5.91
CA PRO A 194 -7.86 -1.69 5.95
C PRO A 194 -7.90 -1.01 7.33
N LYS A 195 -6.75 -0.62 7.85
CA LYS A 195 -6.59 -0.06 9.20
C LYS A 195 -6.66 1.46 9.15
N ALA A 196 -7.54 2.03 9.97
CA ALA A 196 -7.59 3.47 10.16
C ALA A 196 -6.31 3.93 10.86
N VAL A 197 -5.62 4.92 10.28
CA VAL A 197 -4.45 5.51 10.91
C VAL A 197 -4.90 6.55 11.93
N ARG A 198 -4.50 6.41 13.20
CA ARG A 198 -4.86 7.36 14.27
C ARG A 198 -4.30 8.75 13.99
N GLN A 199 -3.11 8.84 13.39
CA GLN A 199 -2.45 10.08 12.99
C GLN A 199 -2.76 10.51 11.53
N SER A 200 -3.95 10.19 11.04
CA SER A 200 -4.43 10.56 9.69
C SER A 200 -4.29 12.05 9.33
N LYS A 201 -4.36 12.95 10.32
CA LYS A 201 -4.12 14.38 10.09
C LYS A 201 -2.69 14.66 9.62
N VAL A 202 -1.69 13.94 10.17
CA VAL A 202 -0.29 14.05 9.75
C VAL A 202 -0.13 13.54 8.32
N MET A 203 -0.74 12.40 7.99
CA MET A 203 -0.75 11.88 6.62
C MET A 203 -1.32 12.92 5.64
N SER A 204 -2.40 13.59 6.00
CA SER A 204 -3.01 14.64 5.17
C SER A 204 -2.06 15.83 4.94
N TYR A 205 -1.33 16.29 5.96
CA TYR A 205 -0.31 17.34 5.80
C TYR A 205 0.84 16.93 4.88
N LEU A 206 1.12 15.62 4.78
CA LEU A 206 2.15 15.05 3.91
C LEU A 206 1.60 14.67 2.53
N GLY A 207 0.31 14.85 2.26
CA GLY A 207 -0.33 14.43 1.01
C GLY A 207 -0.49 12.92 0.85
N ILE A 208 -0.48 12.15 1.95
CA ILE A 208 -0.61 10.69 1.93
C ILE A 208 -2.07 10.31 2.20
N THR A 209 -2.72 9.60 1.28
CA THR A 209 -4.11 9.14 1.40
C THR A 209 -4.21 7.70 1.91
N GLY A 210 -3.26 6.85 1.53
CA GLY A 210 -3.13 5.48 1.99
C GLY A 210 -1.66 5.04 2.03
N MET A 211 -1.41 3.90 2.67
CA MET A 211 -0.09 3.26 2.69
C MET A 211 -0.19 1.77 2.96
N PHE A 212 0.21 0.96 1.99
CA PHE A 212 0.55 -0.43 2.20
C PHE A 212 1.90 -0.52 2.91
N PHE A 213 1.91 -1.08 4.12
CA PHE A 213 3.13 -1.26 4.89
C PHE A 213 3.65 -2.70 4.74
N PRO A 214 4.71 -2.94 3.96
CA PRO A 214 5.13 -4.30 3.60
C PRO A 214 5.68 -5.11 4.77
N PHE A 215 6.11 -4.46 5.86
CA PHE A 215 6.66 -5.16 7.03
C PHE A 215 5.60 -5.78 7.93
N THR A 216 4.34 -5.32 7.84
CA THR A 216 3.19 -5.91 8.55
C THR A 216 2.13 -6.45 7.60
N PHE A 217 2.24 -6.18 6.30
CA PHE A 217 1.20 -6.47 5.32
C PHE A 217 -0.13 -5.81 5.70
N GLU A 218 -0.08 -4.54 6.10
CA GLU A 218 -1.26 -3.74 6.43
C GLU A 218 -1.55 -2.74 5.34
N ALA A 219 -2.79 -2.72 4.87
CA ALA A 219 -3.38 -1.59 4.18
C ALA A 219 -3.75 -0.54 5.24
N ASN A 220 -3.06 0.61 5.26
CA ASN A 220 -3.32 1.70 6.18
C ASN A 220 -3.99 2.86 5.45
N VAL A 221 -5.05 3.42 6.01
CA VAL A 221 -5.85 4.46 5.34
C VAL A 221 -5.91 5.73 6.17
N ASN A 222 -5.70 6.86 5.52
CA ASN A 222 -5.92 8.18 6.08
C ASN A 222 -7.43 8.44 6.19
N VAL A 223 -7.97 8.45 7.40
CA VAL A 223 -9.40 8.70 7.66
C VAL A 223 -9.74 10.18 7.82
N HIS A 224 -8.78 11.08 7.58
CA HIS A 224 -8.95 12.53 7.58
C HIS A 224 -9.15 13.10 6.16
N ILE A 225 -9.05 12.26 5.11
CA ILE A 225 -9.41 12.66 3.75
C ILE A 225 -10.93 12.82 3.59
N PRO A 226 -11.42 13.51 2.54
CA PRO A 226 -12.84 13.59 2.26
C PRO A 226 -13.49 12.18 2.25
N PRO A 227 -14.63 11.96 2.94
CA PRO A 227 -15.20 10.62 3.12
C PRO A 227 -15.40 9.85 1.81
N TYR A 228 -15.82 10.53 0.74
CA TYR A 228 -16.00 9.92 -0.57
C TYR A 228 -14.72 9.32 -1.17
N GLN A 229 -13.52 9.71 -0.74
CA GLN A 229 -12.27 9.15 -1.27
C GLN A 229 -11.89 7.83 -0.59
N ILE A 230 -12.34 7.61 0.65
CA ILE A 230 -11.94 6.47 1.49
C ILE A 230 -12.15 5.11 0.80
N PRO A 231 -13.29 4.83 0.13
CA PRO A 231 -13.49 3.52 -0.51
C PRO A 231 -12.44 3.20 -1.59
N SER A 232 -12.15 4.14 -2.49
CA SER A 232 -11.14 3.94 -3.55
C SER A 232 -9.74 3.73 -2.98
N VAL A 233 -9.37 4.47 -1.95
CA VAL A 233 -8.09 4.32 -1.26
C VAL A 233 -8.01 2.95 -0.56
N MET A 234 -9.06 2.53 0.14
CA MET A 234 -9.11 1.19 0.73
C MET A 234 -8.88 0.10 -0.30
N LEU A 235 -9.58 0.18 -1.44
CA LEU A 235 -9.42 -0.78 -2.52
C LEU A 235 -7.99 -0.79 -3.06
N HIS A 236 -7.42 0.39 -3.35
CA HIS A 236 -6.03 0.55 -3.80
C HIS A 236 -5.04 -0.15 -2.85
N GLU A 237 -5.10 0.15 -1.56
CA GLU A 237 -4.16 -0.44 -0.60
C GLU A 237 -4.34 -1.96 -0.45
N LEU A 238 -5.55 -2.47 -0.64
CA LEU A 238 -5.82 -3.92 -0.67
C LEU A 238 -5.22 -4.60 -1.91
N VAL A 239 -5.07 -3.91 -3.04
CA VAL A 239 -4.44 -4.46 -4.24
C VAL A 239 -3.00 -4.88 -3.97
N HIS A 240 -2.25 -4.08 -3.20
CA HIS A 240 -0.87 -4.37 -2.85
C HIS A 240 -0.72 -5.69 -2.07
N LEU A 241 -1.71 -6.11 -1.28
CA LEU A 241 -1.69 -7.42 -0.61
C LEU A 241 -1.63 -8.59 -1.60
N ARG A 242 -2.07 -8.40 -2.85
CA ARG A 242 -2.02 -9.40 -3.91
C ARG A 242 -0.75 -9.31 -4.76
N GLY A 243 0.21 -8.47 -4.35
CA GLY A 243 1.51 -8.39 -4.99
C GLY A 243 1.51 -7.50 -6.24
N PHE A 244 0.50 -6.67 -6.48
CA PHE A 244 0.53 -5.66 -7.54
C PHE A 244 1.05 -4.35 -6.93
N MET A 245 2.31 -4.00 -7.21
CA MET A 245 3.02 -2.90 -6.54
C MET A 245 3.18 -1.64 -7.40
N ARG A 246 2.87 -1.72 -8.70
CA ARG A 246 2.87 -0.53 -9.55
C ARG A 246 1.58 0.27 -9.28
N GLU A 247 1.73 1.56 -9.05
CA GLU A 247 0.64 2.45 -8.62
C GLU A 247 -0.47 2.57 -9.67
N ASP A 248 -0.11 2.64 -10.95
CA ASP A 248 -1.04 2.66 -12.08
C ASP A 248 -1.90 1.40 -12.16
N GLU A 249 -1.29 0.23 -11.98
CA GLU A 249 -2.01 -1.04 -11.90
C GLU A 249 -2.92 -1.11 -10.67
N ALA A 250 -2.41 -0.67 -9.50
CA ALA A 250 -3.19 -0.65 -8.27
C ALA A 250 -4.41 0.28 -8.38
N ASN A 251 -4.24 1.46 -8.98
CA ASN A 251 -5.33 2.39 -9.29
C ASN A 251 -6.36 1.76 -10.23
N PHE A 252 -5.92 1.09 -11.30
CA PHE A 252 -6.83 0.47 -12.25
C PHE A 252 -7.61 -0.70 -11.65
N ILE A 253 -6.94 -1.59 -10.90
CA ILE A 253 -7.61 -2.70 -10.22
C ILE A 253 -8.58 -2.18 -9.15
N ALA A 254 -8.20 -1.14 -8.40
CA ALA A 254 -9.09 -0.50 -7.44
C ALA A 254 -10.32 0.12 -8.10
N TYR A 255 -10.14 0.79 -9.25
CA TYR A 255 -11.25 1.29 -10.06
C TYR A 255 -12.21 0.16 -10.43
N LEU A 256 -11.69 -0.93 -11.00
CA LEU A 256 -12.49 -2.11 -11.37
C LEU A 256 -13.23 -2.72 -10.17
N ALA A 257 -12.57 -2.84 -9.01
CA ALA A 257 -13.19 -3.35 -7.80
C ALA A 257 -14.34 -2.45 -7.33
N GLY A 258 -14.14 -1.14 -7.41
CA GLY A 258 -15.14 -0.14 -7.05
C GLY A 258 -16.39 -0.19 -7.92
N ILE A 259 -16.19 -0.14 -9.24
CA ILE A 259 -17.30 -0.21 -10.20
C ILE A 259 -17.90 -1.62 -10.33
N LYS A 260 -17.33 -2.65 -9.70
CA LYS A 260 -17.96 -3.99 -9.64
C LYS A 260 -18.47 -4.34 -8.25
N SER A 261 -18.28 -3.46 -7.27
CA SER A 261 -18.62 -3.70 -5.86
C SER A 261 -20.12 -3.96 -5.64
N GLY A 262 -20.98 -3.25 -6.37
CA GLY A 262 -22.43 -3.20 -6.10
C GLY A 262 -22.82 -2.19 -5.02
N TYR A 263 -21.90 -1.30 -4.62
CA TYR A 263 -22.19 -0.21 -3.68
C TYR A 263 -22.04 1.15 -4.37
N ASP A 264 -23.06 2.01 -4.28
CA ASP A 264 -23.08 3.31 -4.97
C ASP A 264 -21.94 4.24 -4.50
N ASP A 265 -21.57 4.20 -3.22
CA ASP A 265 -20.47 5.01 -2.66
C ASP A 265 -19.09 4.55 -3.11
N PHE A 266 -18.90 3.24 -3.33
CA PHE A 266 -17.68 2.69 -3.92
C PHE A 266 -17.56 3.03 -5.40
N TYR A 267 -18.67 2.96 -6.14
CA TYR A 267 -18.74 3.42 -7.53
C TYR A 267 -18.33 4.88 -7.63
N TYR A 268 -19.02 5.77 -6.91
CA TYR A 268 -18.70 7.19 -6.90
C TYR A 268 -17.25 7.46 -6.53
N SER A 269 -16.76 6.86 -5.44
CA SER A 269 -15.37 7.02 -4.97
C SER A 269 -14.35 6.66 -6.04
N SER A 270 -14.56 5.52 -6.69
CA SER A 270 -13.61 4.96 -7.65
C SER A 270 -13.67 5.68 -8.99
N THR A 271 -14.86 6.05 -9.45
CA THR A 271 -15.05 6.92 -10.62
C THR A 271 -14.42 8.29 -10.41
N MET A 272 -14.58 8.90 -9.23
CA MET A 272 -13.93 10.19 -8.92
C MET A 272 -12.40 10.07 -8.92
N SER A 273 -11.85 8.96 -8.41
CA SER A 273 -10.41 8.69 -8.48
C SER A 273 -9.94 8.58 -9.94
N ALA A 274 -10.59 7.75 -10.75
CA ALA A 274 -10.27 7.59 -12.17
C ALA A 274 -10.41 8.90 -12.95
N LEU A 275 -11.45 9.69 -12.68
CA LEU A 275 -11.66 11.01 -13.28
C LEU A 275 -10.51 11.96 -12.93
N SER A 276 -10.12 12.01 -11.65
CA SER A 276 -9.01 12.85 -11.21
C SER A 276 -7.68 12.45 -11.85
N TYR A 277 -7.42 11.16 -12.08
CA TYR A 277 -6.23 10.72 -12.80
C TYR A 277 -6.30 11.11 -14.29
N SER A 278 -7.45 10.88 -14.92
CA SER A 278 -7.65 11.15 -16.35
C SER A 278 -7.55 12.64 -16.68
N MET A 279 -8.10 13.52 -15.83
CA MET A 279 -8.02 14.97 -16.02
C MET A 279 -6.63 15.57 -15.78
N ASN A 280 -5.73 14.81 -15.13
CA ASN A 280 -4.36 15.22 -14.84
C ASN A 280 -3.32 14.59 -15.78
N ALA A 281 -3.74 13.74 -16.73
CA ALA A 281 -2.89 13.09 -17.72
C ALA A 281 -2.51 14.05 -18.86
#